data_AF-A0A2I2UC64-F1
#
_entry.id   AF-A0A2I2UC64-F1
#
_cell.length_a   1.000
_cell.length_b   1.000
_cell.length_c   1.000
_cell.angle_alpha   90.00
_cell.angle_beta   90.00
_cell.angle_gamma   90.00
#
_symmetry.space_group_name_H-M   'P 1'
#
loop_
_entity.id
_entity.type
_entity.pdbx_description
1 polymer ?
#
loop_
_entity_poly.entity_id
_entity_poly.type
_entity_poly.pdbx_seq_one_letter_code
_entity_poly.pdbx_strand_id
1 'polypeptide(L)'
;MDNFVEIYRGTWVAQSVKHPTLAQVRISGFVGLRPETRSVLTSIQSVACCLPRPWGLRAGALRMFRTGSALLSMHKFTDKHECIITENGIGTVGISNFAQEALGDVYYCSLPEVGTKLYKQEEFGALESVKAASELYSHLSGEITEINEGLAENPGLVNKSCYEDGWLIRKTLSNPSELNELMSEEAYEKYIKSTEE
;
A
#
# COMPACT_ATOMS: atom_id res chain seq x y z
N MET A 1 0.04 37.38 -21.41
CA MET A 1 -0.74 36.47 -22.26
C MET A 1 -1.07 35.30 -21.38
N ASP A 2 -2.18 35.49 -20.68
CA ASP A 2 -2.64 34.77 -19.52
C ASP A 2 -3.26 33.44 -19.92
N ASN A 3 -2.76 32.34 -19.36
CA ASN A 3 -3.37 31.01 -19.43
C ASN A 3 -3.18 30.32 -18.07
N PHE A 4 -3.94 30.73 -17.07
CA PHE A 4 -4.12 29.93 -15.85
C PHE A 4 -5.43 30.33 -15.14
N VAL A 5 -6.56 29.97 -15.76
CA VAL A 5 -7.86 29.90 -15.11
C VAL A 5 -8.60 28.71 -15.70
N GLU A 6 -8.57 27.58 -15.02
CA GLU A 6 -9.67 26.60 -15.01
C GLU A 6 -9.38 25.51 -13.96
N ILE A 7 -9.75 25.79 -12.71
CA ILE A 7 -9.91 24.77 -11.67
C ILE A 7 -11.30 24.98 -11.06
N TYR A 8 -12.22 24.15 -11.54
CA TYR A 8 -13.48 23.65 -10.98
C TYR A 8 -14.34 24.58 -10.09
N ARG A 9 -15.44 25.08 -10.67
CA ARG A 9 -16.65 25.51 -9.94
C ARG A 9 -17.67 24.37 -9.94
N GLY A 10 -17.67 23.54 -8.90
CA GLY A 10 -18.72 22.55 -8.60
C GLY A 10 -19.57 23.00 -7.41
N THR A 11 -20.89 22.98 -7.56
CA THR A 11 -21.87 23.47 -6.57
C THR A 11 -22.27 22.35 -5.61
N TRP A 12 -22.16 22.57 -4.29
CA TRP A 12 -22.53 21.58 -3.27
C TRP A 12 -24.05 21.51 -3.06
N VAL A 13 -24.63 20.30 -3.12
CA VAL A 13 -25.96 20.01 -2.55
C VAL A 13 -25.75 19.12 -1.33
N ALA A 14 -25.85 19.71 -0.13
CA ALA A 14 -25.83 18.99 1.13
C ALA A 14 -27.19 18.29 1.35
N GLN A 15 -27.20 16.96 1.42
CA GLN A 15 -28.34 16.21 1.94
C GLN A 15 -28.05 15.78 3.39
N SER A 16 -28.81 16.36 4.31
CA SER A 16 -28.89 15.98 5.72
C SER A 16 -29.77 14.73 5.85
N VAL A 17 -29.18 13.60 6.26
CA VAL A 17 -29.95 12.40 6.64
C VAL A 17 -29.94 12.28 8.16
N LYS A 18 -31.08 12.60 8.79
CA LYS A 18 -31.35 12.34 10.20
C LYS A 18 -31.80 10.89 10.35
N HIS A 19 -31.13 10.08 11.17
CA HIS A 19 -31.67 8.81 11.66
C HIS A 19 -31.68 8.76 13.20
N PRO A 20 -32.84 8.46 13.83
CA PRO A 20 -32.97 8.32 15.28
C PRO A 20 -32.94 6.85 15.74
N THR A 21 -32.21 6.61 16.84
CA THR A 21 -32.49 5.75 18.01
C THR A 21 -33.38 4.49 17.87
N LEU A 22 -32.89 3.30 18.30
CA LEU A 22 -33.18 2.67 19.61
C LEU A 22 -32.67 1.21 19.72
N ALA A 23 -32.47 0.83 20.98
CA ALA A 23 -31.91 -0.41 21.52
C ALA A 23 -32.70 -1.70 21.23
N GLN A 24 -32.02 -2.86 21.35
CA GLN A 24 -32.54 -3.96 22.17
C GLN A 24 -31.47 -4.96 22.65
N VAL A 25 -31.59 -5.30 23.93
CA VAL A 25 -30.87 -6.31 24.72
C VAL A 25 -31.57 -7.67 24.57
N ARG A 26 -30.82 -8.79 24.50
CA ARG A 26 -31.31 -10.08 25.03
C ARG A 26 -30.19 -11.04 25.46
N ILE A 27 -30.47 -11.69 26.60
CA ILE A 27 -29.63 -12.53 27.46
C ILE A 27 -29.73 -14.02 27.06
N SER A 28 -28.79 -14.84 27.56
CA SER A 28 -28.86 -16.28 27.99
C SER A 28 -27.84 -17.13 27.22
N GLY A 29 -26.84 -17.79 27.80
CA GLY A 29 -26.85 -18.58 29.03
C GLY A 29 -26.93 -20.07 28.68
N PHE A 30 -25.80 -20.80 28.65
CA PHE A 30 -25.82 -22.26 28.76
C PHE A 30 -24.53 -22.79 29.40
N VAL A 31 -24.71 -23.81 30.24
CA VAL A 31 -23.81 -24.34 31.28
C VAL A 31 -23.38 -25.77 30.94
N GLY A 32 -22.16 -26.14 31.35
CA GLY A 32 -21.75 -27.52 31.66
C GLY A 32 -21.15 -28.32 30.49
N LEU A 33 -20.20 -29.25 30.65
CA LEU A 33 -19.60 -29.95 31.79
C LEU A 33 -18.26 -30.58 31.33
N ARG A 34 -17.31 -30.74 32.28
CA ARG A 34 -16.07 -31.57 32.24
C ARG A 34 -16.40 -33.09 32.10
N PRO A 35 -15.47 -34.07 31.92
CA PRO A 35 -14.07 -34.10 32.37
C PRO A 35 -13.02 -34.84 31.50
N GLU A 36 -11.78 -34.82 32.01
CA GLU A 36 -10.57 -35.53 31.59
C GLU A 36 -10.68 -37.06 31.60
N THR A 37 -9.83 -37.75 30.81
CA THR A 37 -9.09 -38.94 31.27
C THR A 37 -7.81 -39.18 30.45
N ARG A 38 -6.72 -39.49 31.18
CA ARG A 38 -5.39 -39.97 30.75
C ARG A 38 -5.43 -41.37 30.10
N SER A 39 -4.46 -41.69 29.24
CA SER A 39 -3.81 -43.03 29.22
C SER A 39 -2.48 -42.98 28.44
N VAL A 40 -1.33 -43.02 29.12
CA VAL A 40 -0.40 -44.14 29.38
C VAL A 40 0.50 -44.54 28.19
N LEU A 41 1.80 -44.34 28.43
CA LEU A 41 2.96 -44.80 27.68
C LEU A 41 3.22 -46.31 27.91
N THR A 42 3.52 -47.04 26.83
CA THR A 42 4.24 -48.33 26.83
C THR A 42 5.02 -48.38 25.52
N SER A 43 6.35 -48.23 25.48
CA SER A 43 7.44 -49.08 26.01
C SER A 43 7.74 -50.31 25.15
N ILE A 44 8.92 -50.25 24.51
CA ILE A 44 9.90 -51.31 24.18
C ILE A 44 9.54 -52.24 23.00
N GLN A 45 10.18 -52.08 21.83
CA GLN A 45 11.49 -52.59 21.38
C GLN A 45 11.51 -54.09 21.03
N SER A 46 11.77 -54.40 19.76
CA SER A 46 12.49 -55.63 19.38
C SER A 46 13.07 -55.53 17.96
N VAL A 47 14.41 -55.62 17.93
CA VAL A 47 15.29 -56.44 17.06
C VAL A 47 14.72 -56.96 15.74
N ALA A 48 15.45 -57.11 14.64
CA ALA A 48 16.79 -56.80 14.17
C ALA A 48 16.82 -57.34 12.72
N CYS A 49 17.65 -56.80 11.84
CA CYS A 49 18.48 -57.62 10.92
C CYS A 49 19.26 -56.69 10.00
N CYS A 50 20.54 -56.58 10.30
CA CYS A 50 21.56 -56.08 9.40
C CYS A 50 21.66 -57.00 8.18
N LEU A 51 21.68 -56.44 6.97
CA LEU A 51 22.58 -56.91 5.92
C LEU A 51 23.03 -55.71 5.06
N PRO A 52 24.34 -55.58 4.77
CA PRO A 52 24.89 -54.52 3.92
C PRO A 52 24.99 -55.01 2.46
N ARG A 53 25.07 -54.04 1.52
CA ARG A 53 25.79 -54.03 0.21
C ARG A 53 24.99 -53.27 -0.87
N PRO A 54 25.60 -52.86 -1.99
CA PRO A 54 26.83 -52.07 -2.14
C PRO A 54 26.60 -50.88 -3.12
N TRP A 55 27.65 -50.07 -3.30
CA TRP A 55 27.85 -49.01 -4.30
C TRP A 55 26.83 -48.92 -5.46
N GLY A 56 26.08 -47.81 -5.48
CA GLY A 56 25.28 -47.37 -6.61
C GLY A 56 25.36 -45.85 -6.77
N LEU A 57 26.09 -45.41 -7.78
CA LEU A 57 26.23 -44.02 -8.21
C LEU A 57 24.88 -43.30 -8.34
N ARG A 58 24.72 -42.17 -7.64
CA ARG A 58 23.86 -41.05 -8.05
C ARG A 58 24.61 -39.77 -7.71
N ALA A 59 25.22 -39.16 -8.72
CA ALA A 59 24.65 -38.05 -9.49
C ALA A 59 24.66 -36.76 -8.66
N GLY A 60 25.41 -35.78 -9.18
CA GLY A 60 25.86 -34.58 -8.47
C GLY A 60 24.79 -33.84 -7.69
N ALA A 61 25.16 -33.44 -6.47
CA ALA A 61 24.50 -32.35 -5.78
C ALA A 61 24.80 -31.07 -6.58
N LEU A 62 23.89 -30.72 -7.50
CA LEU A 62 23.80 -29.37 -8.02
C LEU A 62 23.65 -28.44 -6.80
N ARG A 63 24.69 -27.63 -6.59
CA ARG A 63 24.62 -26.45 -5.74
C ARG A 63 23.52 -25.59 -6.35
N MET A 64 22.32 -25.63 -5.77
CA MET A 64 21.25 -24.73 -6.11
C MET A 64 21.80 -23.32 -5.92
N PHE A 65 22.08 -22.62 -7.01
CA PHE A 65 22.16 -21.17 -6.97
C PHE A 65 20.75 -20.70 -6.64
N ARG A 66 20.47 -20.55 -5.34
CA ARG A 66 19.36 -19.74 -4.88
C ARG A 66 19.77 -18.31 -5.20
N THR A 67 19.38 -17.82 -6.37
CA THR A 67 19.32 -16.38 -6.61
C THR A 67 18.38 -15.85 -5.55
N GLY A 68 18.95 -15.32 -4.46
CA GLY A 68 18.17 -14.56 -3.50
C GLY A 68 17.54 -13.43 -4.30
N SER A 69 16.22 -13.41 -4.36
CA SER A 69 15.49 -12.23 -4.82
C SER A 69 15.92 -11.11 -3.91
N ALA A 70 16.86 -10.28 -4.38
CA ALA A 70 17.16 -9.03 -3.73
C ALA A 70 15.82 -8.29 -3.62
N LEU A 71 15.54 -7.79 -2.41
CA LEU A 71 14.47 -6.84 -2.16
C LEU A 71 14.72 -5.61 -3.03
N LEU A 72 14.27 -5.65 -4.29
CA LEU A 72 14.35 -4.53 -5.20
C LEU A 72 13.14 -3.66 -4.90
N SER A 73 13.35 -2.61 -4.12
CA SER A 73 12.44 -1.48 -4.09
C SER A 73 12.50 -0.80 -5.46
N MET A 74 11.32 -0.60 -6.08
CA MET A 74 11.22 0.07 -7.38
C MET A 74 10.50 1.39 -7.21
N HIS A 75 11.17 2.49 -7.56
CA HIS A 75 10.61 3.84 -7.55
C HIS A 75 10.09 4.22 -8.94
N LYS A 76 8.83 4.63 -9.02
CA LYS A 76 8.13 5.00 -10.25
C LYS A 76 7.39 6.31 -10.08
N PHE A 77 7.23 7.05 -11.17
CA PHE A 77 6.62 8.38 -11.17
C PHE A 77 5.53 8.50 -12.24
N THR A 78 4.59 9.39 -11.98
CA THR A 78 3.47 9.71 -12.88
C THR A 78 3.65 11.10 -13.48
N ASP A 79 2.92 11.38 -14.56
CA ASP A 79 2.83 12.71 -15.18
C ASP A 79 2.12 13.72 -14.26
N LYS A 80 1.36 13.23 -13.28
CA LYS A 80 0.73 14.00 -12.19
C LYS A 80 1.65 14.29 -11.00
N HIS A 81 2.95 14.01 -11.13
CA HIS A 81 3.96 14.26 -10.09
C HIS A 81 3.74 13.44 -8.80
N GLU A 82 3.03 12.31 -8.90
CA GLU A 82 2.91 11.32 -7.84
C GLU A 82 4.03 10.28 -7.95
N CYS A 83 4.38 9.68 -6.82
CA CYS A 83 5.41 8.65 -6.73
C CYS A 83 4.85 7.34 -6.17
N ILE A 84 5.37 6.23 -6.67
CA ILE A 84 5.01 4.88 -6.26
C ILE A 84 6.29 4.11 -5.97
N ILE A 85 6.48 3.72 -4.71
CA ILE A 85 7.58 2.86 -4.26
C ILE A 85 7.01 1.46 -4.04
N THR A 86 7.46 0.51 -4.85
CA THR A 86 6.99 -0.89 -4.77
C THR A 86 7.97 -1.74 -3.99
N GLU A 87 7.51 -2.36 -2.91
CA GLU A 87 8.26 -3.30 -2.09
C GLU A 87 7.40 -4.54 -1.79
N ASN A 88 7.90 -5.73 -2.11
CA ASN A 88 7.21 -6.99 -1.79
C ASN A 88 5.76 -7.08 -2.28
N GLY A 89 5.43 -6.41 -3.39
CA GLY A 89 4.07 -6.39 -3.97
C GLY A 89 3.12 -5.36 -3.33
N ILE A 90 3.60 -4.56 -2.38
CA ILE A 90 2.91 -3.40 -1.83
C ILE A 90 3.44 -2.15 -2.52
N GLY A 91 2.54 -1.33 -3.06
CA GLY A 91 2.85 -0.01 -3.58
C GLY A 91 2.57 1.05 -2.53
N THR A 92 3.61 1.74 -2.07
CA THR A 92 3.51 2.95 -1.26
C THR A 92 3.36 4.14 -2.20
N VAL A 93 2.27 4.90 -2.06
CA VAL A 93 1.94 6.06 -2.90
C VAL A 93 2.23 7.35 -2.13
N GLY A 94 2.86 8.31 -2.78
CA GLY A 94 3.12 9.64 -2.26
C GLY A 94 3.14 10.68 -3.38
N ILE A 95 3.61 11.90 -3.06
CA ILE A 95 3.89 12.93 -4.06
C ILE A 95 5.39 13.16 -4.19
N SER A 96 5.83 13.66 -5.34
CA SER A 96 7.24 14.01 -5.56
C SER A 96 7.64 15.32 -4.88
N ASN A 97 8.94 15.52 -4.74
CA ASN A 97 9.48 16.79 -4.23
C ASN A 97 9.03 18.00 -5.06
N PHE A 98 8.95 17.84 -6.39
CA PHE A 98 8.47 18.89 -7.27
C PHE A 98 7.01 19.28 -6.97
N ALA A 99 6.14 18.29 -6.73
CA ALA A 99 4.74 18.53 -6.41
C ALA A 99 4.57 19.27 -5.08
N GLN A 100 5.29 18.86 -4.03
CA GLN A 100 5.16 19.50 -2.72
C GLN A 100 5.65 20.95 -2.74
N GLU A 101 6.70 21.26 -3.50
CA GLU A 101 7.18 22.65 -3.67
C GLU A 101 6.16 23.52 -4.40
N ALA A 102 5.52 22.98 -5.44
CA ALA A 102 4.48 23.65 -6.21
C ALA A 102 3.22 23.90 -5.37
N LEU A 103 2.80 22.92 -4.56
CA LEU A 103 1.70 23.06 -3.62
C LEU A 103 2.02 24.08 -2.53
N GLY A 104 3.25 24.11 -2.03
CA GLY A 104 3.62 24.85 -0.82
C GLY A 104 3.12 24.15 0.45
N ASP A 105 3.01 24.90 1.54
CA ASP A 105 2.73 24.33 2.87
C ASP A 105 1.34 23.67 2.93
N VAL A 106 1.34 22.34 3.00
CA VAL A 106 0.15 21.50 3.09
C VAL A 106 -0.42 21.59 4.51
N TYR A 107 -1.69 21.96 4.63
CA TYR A 107 -2.39 22.03 5.91
C TYR A 107 -3.49 20.98 6.07
N TYR A 108 -3.89 20.32 4.98
CA TYR A 108 -4.93 19.30 5.02
C TYR A 108 -4.71 18.21 3.98
N CYS A 109 -5.07 16.98 4.37
CA CYS A 109 -4.97 15.79 3.54
C CYS A 109 -6.25 14.97 3.73
N SER A 110 -6.95 14.70 2.63
CA SER A 110 -8.10 13.79 2.57
C SER A 110 -7.64 12.45 2.03
N LEU A 111 -7.71 11.41 2.86
CA LEU A 111 -7.33 10.04 2.51
C LEU A 111 -8.54 9.11 2.61
N PRO A 112 -8.57 8.04 1.80
CA PRO A 112 -9.65 7.06 1.78
C PRO A 112 -9.55 6.09 2.97
N GLU A 113 -10.53 5.22 3.14
CA GLU A 113 -10.50 4.19 4.19
C GLU A 113 -9.67 2.96 3.76
N VAL A 114 -9.04 2.30 4.74
CA VAL A 114 -8.37 1.00 4.53
C VAL A 114 -9.40 -0.04 4.06
N GLY A 115 -9.04 -0.86 3.09
CA GLY A 115 -9.93 -1.83 2.43
C GLY A 115 -10.69 -1.27 1.23
N THR A 116 -10.58 0.02 0.94
CA THR A 116 -11.13 0.60 -0.28
C THR A 116 -10.44 0.02 -1.51
N LYS A 117 -11.23 -0.40 -2.51
CA LYS A 117 -10.72 -0.83 -3.82
C LYS A 117 -10.62 0.39 -4.72
N LEU A 118 -9.43 0.60 -5.28
CA LEU A 118 -9.15 1.66 -6.23
C LEU A 118 -8.87 1.08 -7.61
N TYR A 119 -9.50 1.64 -8.63
CA TYR A 119 -9.23 1.36 -10.02
C TYR A 119 -8.27 2.39 -10.60
N LYS A 120 -7.61 2.04 -11.70
CA LYS A 120 -6.75 2.96 -12.43
C LYS A 120 -7.52 4.23 -12.86
N GLN A 121 -6.91 5.38 -12.65
CA GLN A 121 -7.43 6.74 -12.83
C GLN A 121 -8.61 7.12 -11.92
N GLU A 122 -8.88 6.35 -10.87
CA GLU A 122 -9.88 6.71 -9.86
C GLU A 122 -9.30 7.70 -8.85
N GLU A 123 -10.03 8.78 -8.56
CA GLU A 123 -9.70 9.72 -7.48
C GLU A 123 -9.83 9.01 -6.12
N PHE A 124 -8.83 9.17 -5.26
CA PHE A 124 -8.86 8.56 -3.93
C PHE A 124 -8.73 9.57 -2.79
N GLY A 125 -8.35 10.81 -3.07
CA GLY A 125 -8.07 11.79 -2.04
C GLY A 125 -7.67 13.15 -2.60
N ALA A 126 -7.31 14.06 -1.71
CA ALA A 126 -6.86 15.40 -2.07
C ALA A 126 -5.87 15.97 -1.04
N LEU A 127 -4.95 16.81 -1.51
CA LEU A 127 -4.07 17.63 -0.69
C LEU A 127 -4.45 19.10 -0.84
N GLU A 128 -4.54 19.80 0.28
CA GLU A 128 -4.81 21.24 0.30
C GLU A 128 -3.68 22.01 0.98
N SER A 129 -3.32 23.11 0.35
CA SER A 129 -2.38 24.10 0.84
C SER A 129 -3.00 25.49 0.78
N VAL A 130 -2.30 26.48 1.35
CA VAL A 130 -2.73 27.89 1.26
C VAL A 130 -2.69 28.42 -0.18
N LYS A 131 -1.92 27.78 -1.07
CA LYS A 131 -1.71 28.23 -2.45
C LYS A 131 -2.59 27.51 -3.45
N ALA A 132 -2.85 26.22 -3.22
CA ALA A 132 -3.49 25.35 -4.19
C ALA A 132 -4.18 24.16 -3.50
N ALA A 133 -5.03 23.48 -4.26
CA ALA A 133 -5.53 22.15 -3.93
C ALA A 133 -5.20 21.22 -5.10
N SER A 134 -4.80 19.99 -4.79
CA SER A 134 -4.57 18.95 -5.79
C SER A 134 -5.33 17.69 -5.41
N GLU A 135 -6.13 17.22 -6.35
CA GLU A 135 -6.73 15.90 -6.32
C GLU A 135 -5.65 14.82 -6.54
N LEU A 136 -5.87 13.64 -5.95
CA LEU A 136 -4.96 12.50 -6.00
C LEU A 136 -5.63 11.33 -6.72
N TYR A 137 -4.93 10.72 -7.67
CA TYR A 137 -5.49 9.69 -8.54
C TYR A 137 -4.74 8.36 -8.43
N SER A 138 -5.45 7.24 -8.43
CA SER A 138 -4.80 5.92 -8.39
C SER A 138 -4.28 5.56 -9.78
N HIS A 139 -2.97 5.44 -9.95
CA HIS A 139 -2.40 5.08 -11.25
C HIS A 139 -2.35 3.57 -11.52
N LEU A 140 -2.61 2.77 -10.49
CA LEU A 140 -2.61 1.31 -10.53
C LEU A 140 -3.90 0.80 -9.92
N SER A 141 -4.44 -0.33 -10.36
CA SER A 141 -5.59 -0.97 -9.71
C SER A 141 -5.14 -1.75 -8.47
N GLY A 142 -5.90 -1.68 -7.37
CA GLY A 142 -5.48 -2.27 -6.10
C GLY A 142 -6.47 -2.11 -4.94
N GLU A 143 -6.13 -2.66 -3.79
CA GLU A 143 -6.86 -2.46 -2.53
C GLU A 143 -5.95 -1.81 -1.50
N ILE A 144 -6.46 -0.80 -0.80
CA ILE A 144 -5.72 -0.04 0.21
C ILE A 144 -5.50 -0.91 1.44
N THR A 145 -4.24 -1.06 1.83
CA THR A 145 -3.82 -1.84 3.00
C THR A 145 -3.51 -0.96 4.20
N GLU A 146 -3.09 0.28 3.98
CA GLU A 146 -2.67 1.19 5.04
C GLU A 146 -2.83 2.64 4.57
N ILE A 147 -3.11 3.54 5.51
CA ILE A 147 -3.11 5.00 5.31
C ILE A 147 -2.20 5.66 6.33
N ASN A 148 -1.62 6.81 5.98
CA ASN A 148 -0.78 7.54 6.91
C ASN A 148 -1.63 8.38 7.87
N GLU A 149 -2.04 7.78 8.98
CA GLU A 149 -2.80 8.44 10.04
C GLU A 149 -2.06 9.65 10.64
N GLY A 150 -0.72 9.67 10.56
CA GLY A 150 0.12 10.77 11.03
C GLY A 150 -0.12 12.10 10.29
N LEU A 151 -0.67 12.06 9.06
CA LEU A 151 -0.98 13.26 8.29
C LEU A 151 -2.19 14.04 8.83
N ALA A 152 -3.07 13.39 9.61
CA ALA A 152 -4.17 14.07 10.26
C ALA A 152 -3.69 15.05 11.35
N GLU A 153 -2.62 14.69 12.06
CA GLU A 153 -2.01 15.52 13.10
C GLU A 153 -0.91 16.44 12.55
N ASN A 154 -0.16 15.97 11.55
CA ASN A 154 0.99 16.69 11.00
C ASN A 154 1.05 16.59 9.46
N PRO A 155 0.19 17.34 8.74
CA PRO A 155 0.15 17.34 7.28
C PRO A 155 1.45 17.86 6.65
N GLY A 156 2.23 18.66 7.37
CA GLY A 156 3.53 19.18 6.92
C GLY A 156 4.62 18.11 6.71
N LEU A 157 4.37 16.84 7.10
CA LEU A 157 5.24 15.72 6.72
C LEU A 157 5.34 15.55 5.20
N VAL A 158 4.27 15.86 4.47
CA VAL A 158 4.27 15.84 3.00
C VAL A 158 5.34 16.79 2.43
N ASN A 159 5.52 17.96 3.03
CA ASN A 159 6.55 18.91 2.60
C ASN A 159 7.96 18.54 3.07
N LYS A 160 8.09 18.02 4.30
CA LYS A 160 9.41 17.75 4.92
C LYS A 160 10.05 16.44 4.47
N SER A 161 9.24 15.43 4.15
CA SER A 161 9.70 14.05 3.97
C SER A 161 8.81 13.28 2.98
N CYS A 162 8.53 13.85 1.80
CA CYS A 162 7.60 13.31 0.80
C CYS A 162 7.82 11.84 0.41
N TYR A 163 9.07 11.34 0.40
CA TYR A 163 9.41 9.95 0.05
C TYR A 163 9.51 9.01 1.25
N GLU A 164 9.59 9.55 2.47
CA GLU A 164 9.74 8.78 3.70
C GLU A 164 8.45 8.92 4.52
N ASP A 165 8.43 9.74 5.58
CA ASP A 165 7.30 9.90 6.49
C ASP A 165 6.06 10.57 5.88
N GLY A 166 6.19 11.17 4.69
CA GLY A 166 5.13 11.88 3.96
C GLY A 166 4.34 11.02 2.97
N TRP A 167 4.47 9.69 3.02
CA TRP A 167 3.65 8.78 2.22
C TRP A 167 2.15 8.96 2.53
N LEU A 168 1.29 8.69 1.55
CA LEU A 168 -0.15 8.93 1.66
C LEU A 168 -0.91 7.63 1.97
N ILE A 169 -0.77 6.65 1.08
CA ILE A 169 -1.43 5.35 1.20
C ILE A 169 -0.48 4.21 0.82
N ARG A 170 -0.74 3.02 1.33
CA ARG A 170 -0.17 1.77 0.83
C ARG A 170 -1.28 0.89 0.31
N LYS A 171 -1.02 0.22 -0.80
CA LYS A 171 -2.01 -0.63 -1.46
C LYS A 171 -1.37 -1.85 -2.11
N THR A 172 -2.17 -2.90 -2.24
CA THR A 172 -1.84 -4.05 -3.07
C THR A 172 -1.89 -3.67 -4.55
N LEU A 173 -1.14 -4.38 -5.39
CA LEU A 173 -1.17 -4.21 -6.83
C LEU A 173 -1.93 -5.37 -7.47
N SER A 174 -3.14 -5.10 -7.99
CA SER A 174 -3.95 -6.10 -8.67
C SER A 174 -3.37 -6.48 -10.04
N ASN A 175 -2.75 -5.52 -10.72
CA ASN A 175 -2.12 -5.73 -12.02
C ASN A 175 -0.71 -5.09 -12.05
N PRO A 176 0.36 -5.86 -11.78
CA PRO A 176 1.71 -5.31 -11.73
C PRO A 176 2.23 -4.86 -13.11
N SER A 177 1.59 -5.25 -14.22
CA SER A 177 1.98 -4.80 -15.56
C SER A 177 1.73 -3.30 -15.78
N GLU A 178 0.80 -2.70 -15.03
CA GLU A 178 0.50 -1.26 -15.10
C GLU A 178 1.70 -0.40 -14.64
N LEU A 179 2.62 -0.95 -13.82
CA LEU A 179 3.86 -0.27 -13.40
C LEU A 179 4.80 0.06 -14.59
N ASN A 180 4.68 -0.68 -15.69
CA ASN A 180 5.52 -0.46 -16.88
C ASN A 180 5.12 0.80 -17.65
N GLU A 181 3.91 1.32 -17.43
CA GLU A 181 3.44 2.56 -18.03
C GLU A 181 3.99 3.80 -17.30
N LEU A 182 4.49 3.60 -16.08
CA LEU A 182 5.02 4.68 -15.25
C LEU A 182 6.48 5.00 -15.57
N MET A 183 6.84 6.25 -15.37
CA MET A 183 8.18 6.76 -15.60
C MET A 183 9.16 6.19 -14.57
N SER A 184 10.38 5.88 -15.02
CA SER A 184 11.50 5.72 -14.10
C SER A 184 11.93 7.09 -13.57
N GLU A 185 12.71 7.08 -12.49
CA GLU A 185 13.31 8.29 -11.90
C GLU A 185 14.07 9.11 -12.95
N GLU A 186 14.94 8.48 -13.75
CA GLU A 186 15.69 9.15 -14.83
C GLU A 186 14.78 9.78 -15.90
N ALA A 187 13.65 9.14 -16.21
CA ALA A 187 12.68 9.67 -17.18
C ALA A 187 11.92 10.86 -16.58
N TYR A 188 11.56 10.76 -15.29
CA TYR A 188 10.87 11.82 -14.58
C TYR A 188 11.73 13.07 -14.40
N GLU A 189 13.02 12.93 -14.08
CA GLU A 189 13.94 14.07 -14.02
C GLU A 189 14.04 14.82 -15.36
N LYS A 190 14.04 14.09 -16.48
CA LYS A 190 14.03 14.70 -17.82
C LYS A 190 12.69 15.39 -18.10
N TYR A 191 11.59 14.78 -17.69
CA TYR A 191 10.25 15.34 -17.82
C TYR A 191 10.11 16.68 -17.07
N ILE A 192 10.56 16.75 -15.81
CA ILE A 192 10.55 18.00 -15.04
C ILE A 192 11.39 19.07 -15.75
N LYS A 193 12.64 18.74 -16.12
CA LYS A 193 13.53 19.70 -16.81
C LYS A 193 12.91 20.24 -18.10
N SER A 194 12.24 19.39 -18.88
CA SER A 194 11.56 19.83 -20.11
C SER A 194 10.30 20.66 -19.88
N THR A 195 9.73 20.60 -18.67
CA THR A 195 8.51 21.35 -18.32
C THR A 195 8.84 22.75 -17.75
N GLU A 196 10.07 22.95 -17.27
CA GLU A 196 10.54 24.22 -16.72
C GLU A 196 11.11 25.20 -17.78
N GLU A 197 11.41 24.72 -18.99
CA GLU A 197 11.91 25.51 -20.13
C GLU A 197 10.79 26.11 -21.00
#